data_AF-A0A9E2MKX7-F1
#
_entry.id   AF-A0A9E2MKX7-F1
#
_cell.length_a   1.000
_cell.length_b   1.000
_cell.length_c   1.000
_cell.angle_alpha   90.00
_cell.angle_beta   90.00
_cell.angle_gamma   90.00
#
_symmetry.space_group_name_H-M   'P 1'
#
loop_
_entity.id
_entity.type
_entity.pdbx_description
1 polymer ?
#
loop_
_entity_poly.entity_id
_entity_poly.type
_entity_poly.pdbx_seq_one_letter_code
_entity_poly.pdbx_strand_id
1 'polypeptide(L)'
;DEVSLIKEINVFKNKSECLIKYVITNKSGNAVNSIFAPEFNLTMPLADSDRYFFTVKGHKPPFSFKEKIIQNEAVQITAGDTESKLSFDLSFSEKCGLWVFPLKTVSQSEKAYELNYQSSVILPRIALELNPSEKKEFTFVLKISA
;
A
#
# COMPACT_ATOMS: atom_id res chain seq x y z
N ASP A 1 21.15 0.82 -16.42
CA ASP A 1 19.70 0.84 -16.68
C ASP A 1 19.13 2.19 -16.28
N GLU A 2 18.62 2.94 -17.25
CA GLU A 2 17.93 4.20 -17.00
C GLU A 2 16.42 3.96 -17.04
N VAL A 3 15.73 4.29 -15.96
CA VAL A 3 14.27 4.20 -15.83
C VAL A 3 13.76 5.54 -15.34
N SER A 4 12.74 6.09 -16.01
CA SER A 4 12.06 7.30 -15.55
C SER A 4 10.75 6.95 -14.88
N LEU A 5 10.47 7.59 -13.75
CA LEU A 5 9.21 7.49 -13.00
C LEU A 5 8.54 8.86 -12.97
N ILE A 6 7.29 8.93 -13.39
CA ILE A 6 6.41 10.09 -13.17
C ILE A 6 5.28 9.63 -12.24
N LYS A 7 5.08 10.39 -11.16
CA LYS A 7 3.98 10.21 -10.22
C LYS A 7 3.14 11.48 -10.20
N GLU A 8 1.87 11.36 -10.52
CA GLU A 8 0.89 12.44 -10.45
C GLU A 8 -0.11 12.14 -9.33
N ILE A 9 -0.35 13.11 -8.45
CA ILE A 9 -1.26 12.98 -7.32
C ILE A 9 -2.34 14.05 -7.47
N ASN A 10 -3.59 13.61 -7.68
CA ASN A 10 -4.74 14.49 -7.80
C ASN A 10 -5.62 14.35 -6.56
N VAL A 11 -5.88 15.47 -5.90
CA VAL A 11 -6.82 15.58 -4.78
C VAL A 11 -7.99 16.42 -5.24
N PHE A 12 -9.21 15.95 -4.99
CA PHE A 12 -10.41 16.59 -5.51
C PHE A 12 -11.14 17.38 -4.43
N LYS A 13 -11.58 18.59 -4.77
CA LYS A 13 -12.42 19.40 -3.88
C LYS A 13 -13.70 18.63 -3.52
N ASN A 14 -14.06 18.64 -2.24
CA ASN A 14 -15.27 17.99 -1.70
C ASN A 14 -15.32 16.46 -1.92
N LYS A 15 -14.19 15.80 -2.17
CA LYS A 15 -14.09 14.34 -2.14
C LYS A 15 -12.99 13.92 -1.18
N SER A 16 -13.27 12.93 -0.36
CA SER A 16 -12.25 12.24 0.45
C SER A 16 -11.52 11.19 -0.38
N GLU A 17 -11.05 11.59 -1.56
CA GLU A 17 -10.45 10.71 -2.56
C GLU A 17 -9.18 11.35 -3.16
N CYS A 18 -8.16 10.53 -3.34
CA CYS A 18 -6.90 10.87 -3.96
C CYS A 18 -6.60 9.86 -5.08
N LEU A 19 -6.38 10.38 -6.29
CA LEU A 19 -5.99 9.59 -7.46
C LEU A 19 -4.48 9.69 -7.65
N ILE A 20 -3.79 8.56 -7.69
CA ILE A 20 -2.34 8.48 -7.85
C ILE A 20 -2.03 7.76 -9.16
N LYS A 21 -1.60 8.50 -10.18
CA LYS A 21 -1.18 7.94 -11.46
C LYS A 21 0.33 7.75 -11.50
N TYR A 22 0.76 6.59 -11.96
CA TYR A 22 2.17 6.28 -12.21
C TYR A 22 2.40 6.03 -13.70
N VAL A 23 3.51 6.56 -14.20
CA VAL A 23 4.06 6.24 -15.53
C VAL A 23 5.52 5.87 -15.35
N ILE A 24 5.86 4.62 -15.66
CA ILE A 24 7.24 4.11 -15.61
C ILE A 24 7.68 3.85 -17.04
N THR A 25 8.83 4.39 -17.44
CA THR A 25 9.36 4.23 -18.80
C THR A 25 10.78 3.72 -18.75
N ASN A 26 11.07 2.70 -19.54
CA ASN A 26 12.42 2.23 -19.75
C ASN A 26 13.14 3.17 -20.73
N LYS A 27 14.16 3.89 -20.25
CA LYS A 27 15.01 4.79 -21.05
C LYS A 27 16.32 4.14 -21.48
N SER A 28 16.59 2.93 -21.00
CA SER A 28 17.78 2.18 -21.34
C SER A 28 17.66 1.49 -22.70
N GLY A 29 18.80 1.05 -23.23
CA GLY A 29 18.87 0.18 -24.41
C GLY A 29 18.60 -1.30 -24.13
N ASN A 30 18.38 -1.69 -22.87
CA ASN A 30 18.16 -3.09 -22.47
C ASN A 30 16.72 -3.28 -21.96
N ALA A 31 16.23 -4.53 -21.94
CA ALA A 31 14.97 -4.85 -21.28
C ALA A 31 15.09 -4.69 -19.75
N VAL A 32 14.03 -4.23 -19.10
CA VAL A 32 13.91 -4.13 -17.64
C VAL A 32 12.91 -5.17 -17.16
N ASN A 33 13.38 -6.09 -16.31
CA ASN A 33 12.55 -7.06 -15.58
C ASN A 33 12.73 -6.82 -14.07
N SER A 34 11.74 -6.22 -13.42
CA SER A 34 11.82 -5.81 -12.02
C SER A 34 10.44 -5.70 -11.37
N ILE A 35 10.39 -5.36 -10.09
CA ILE A 35 9.17 -5.09 -9.34
C ILE A 35 9.19 -3.64 -8.88
N PHE A 36 8.17 -2.87 -9.25
CA PHE A 36 7.92 -1.57 -8.65
C PHE A 36 6.92 -1.72 -7.50
N ALA A 37 7.29 -1.24 -6.31
CA ALA A 37 6.46 -1.35 -5.12
C ALA A 37 6.42 -0.03 -4.34
N PRO A 38 5.46 0.86 -4.61
CA PRO A 38 5.32 2.10 -3.85
C PRO A 38 4.81 1.79 -2.44
N GLU A 39 5.47 2.36 -1.44
CA GLU A 39 5.15 2.11 -0.03
C GLU A 39 4.09 3.07 0.50
N PHE A 40 3.09 2.53 1.20
CA PHE A 40 2.11 3.29 1.97
C PHE A 40 2.23 2.89 3.44
N ASN A 41 2.50 3.86 4.30
CA ASN A 41 2.50 3.66 5.75
C ASN A 41 1.17 4.16 6.32
N LEU A 42 0.42 3.27 6.96
CA LEU A 42 -0.86 3.60 7.58
C LEU A 42 -0.77 3.44 9.10
N THR A 43 -1.17 4.49 9.81
CA THR A 43 -1.38 4.46 11.26
C THR A 43 -2.82 4.88 11.53
N MET A 44 -3.52 4.10 12.34
CA MET A 44 -4.86 4.43 12.83
C MET A 44 -4.76 4.96 14.26
N PRO A 45 -5.74 5.76 14.74
CA PRO A 45 -5.83 6.09 16.16
C PRO A 45 -5.76 4.80 17.01
N LEU A 46 -5.15 4.78 18.20
CA LEU A 46 -5.01 3.53 18.99
C LEU A 46 -4.31 2.40 18.21
N ALA A 47 -3.11 2.71 17.70
CA ALA A 47 -2.31 1.93 16.76
C ALA A 47 -2.11 0.43 17.08
N ASP A 48 -2.30 0.01 18.34
CA ASP A 48 -2.10 -1.37 18.81
C ASP A 48 -3.39 -2.10 19.26
N SER A 49 -4.57 -1.55 18.96
CA SER A 49 -5.86 -2.12 19.38
C SER A 49 -6.49 -3.10 18.37
N ASP A 50 -7.29 -4.04 18.87
CA ASP A 50 -8.08 -4.99 18.06
C ASP A 50 -9.27 -4.34 17.32
N ARG A 51 -9.40 -3.01 17.43
CA ARG A 51 -10.42 -2.20 16.76
C ARG A 51 -10.22 -2.16 15.25
N TYR A 52 -8.99 -2.29 14.76
CA TYR A 52 -8.66 -2.09 13.36
C TYR A 52 -8.30 -3.39 12.65
N PHE A 53 -8.76 -3.51 11.42
CA PHE A 53 -8.56 -4.70 10.61
C PHE A 53 -8.29 -4.35 9.15
N PHE A 54 -7.54 -5.21 8.47
CA PHE A 54 -7.41 -5.21 7.03
C PHE A 54 -8.37 -6.22 6.41
N THR A 55 -8.96 -5.86 5.28
CA THR A 55 -9.57 -6.81 4.34
C THR A 55 -8.93 -6.65 2.98
N VAL A 56 -8.68 -7.76 2.30
CA VAL A 56 -8.29 -7.76 0.89
C VAL A 56 -9.47 -8.28 0.10
N LYS A 57 -9.95 -7.51 -0.88
CA LYS A 57 -11.13 -7.88 -1.65
C LYS A 57 -10.95 -9.26 -2.29
N GLY A 58 -11.95 -10.13 -2.14
CA GLY A 58 -11.92 -11.52 -2.63
C GLY A 58 -11.24 -12.53 -1.69
N HIS A 59 -10.75 -12.12 -0.53
CA HIS A 59 -10.07 -12.98 0.45
C HIS A 59 -10.84 -12.99 1.80
N LYS A 60 -10.78 -14.09 2.55
CA LYS A 60 -11.42 -14.29 3.87
C LYS A 60 -10.39 -14.82 4.88
N PRO A 61 -10.54 -14.65 6.21
CA PRO A 61 -11.25 -13.61 6.99
C PRO A 61 -10.42 -12.29 7.12
N PRO A 62 -10.93 -11.21 7.78
CA PRO A 62 -10.13 -10.01 8.04
C PRO A 62 -8.85 -10.31 8.82
N PHE A 63 -7.81 -9.54 8.53
CA PHE A 63 -6.49 -9.64 9.16
C PHE A 63 -6.33 -8.55 10.21
N SER A 64 -5.69 -8.84 11.33
CA SER A 64 -5.25 -7.80 12.27
C SER A 64 -4.19 -6.89 11.61
N PHE A 65 -4.10 -5.64 12.08
CA PHE A 65 -3.02 -4.71 11.69
C PHE A 65 -1.61 -5.22 12.01
N LYS A 66 -1.49 -6.16 12.94
CA LYS A 66 -0.20 -6.73 13.36
C LYS A 66 0.23 -7.93 12.51
N GLU A 67 -0.62 -8.36 11.58
CA GLU A 67 -0.36 -9.54 10.75
C GLU A 67 0.43 -9.20 9.49
N LYS A 68 1.20 -10.19 9.02
CA LYS A 68 1.81 -10.15 7.71
C LYS A 68 0.81 -10.69 6.69
N ILE A 69 0.50 -9.92 5.65
CA ILE A 69 -0.39 -10.33 4.57
C ILE A 69 0.45 -10.46 3.29
N ILE A 70 0.32 -11.59 2.60
CA ILE A 70 0.92 -11.81 1.28
C ILE A 70 -0.20 -12.23 0.33
N GLN A 71 -0.43 -11.44 -0.70
CA GLN A 71 -1.34 -11.79 -1.79
C GLN A 71 -0.64 -11.65 -3.14
N ASN A 72 -1.03 -12.47 -4.11
CA ASN A 72 -0.48 -12.43 -5.47
C ASN A 72 -1.41 -11.69 -6.44
N GLU A 73 -2.70 -11.63 -6.16
CA GLU A 73 -3.70 -11.00 -7.02
C GLU A 73 -4.67 -10.11 -6.20
N ALA A 74 -4.15 -9.01 -5.66
CA ALA A 74 -4.95 -8.00 -4.98
C ALA A 74 -5.48 -6.96 -5.98
N VAL A 75 -6.75 -6.57 -5.81
CA VAL A 75 -7.38 -5.46 -6.53
C VAL A 75 -7.72 -4.28 -5.62
N GLN A 76 -7.83 -4.54 -4.31
CA GLN A 76 -8.15 -3.54 -3.29
C GLN A 76 -7.76 -4.09 -1.92
N ILE A 77 -7.25 -3.20 -1.07
CA ILE A 77 -7.13 -3.40 0.38
C ILE A 77 -7.90 -2.30 1.11
N THR A 78 -8.60 -2.69 2.16
CA THR A 78 -9.32 -1.79 3.06
C THR A 78 -8.80 -1.95 4.46
N ALA A 79 -8.42 -0.84 5.10
CA ALA A 79 -8.26 -0.74 6.55
C ALA A 79 -9.57 -0.16 7.12
N GLY A 80 -10.24 -0.92 7.97
CA GLY A 80 -11.49 -0.50 8.60
C GLY A 80 -11.37 -0.47 10.12
N ASP A 81 -12.37 0.14 10.76
CA ASP A 81 -12.60 0.01 12.20
C ASP A 81 -13.91 -0.74 12.49
N THR A 82 -13.96 -1.41 13.65
CA THR A 82 -15.12 -2.22 14.06
C THR A 82 -16.38 -1.39 14.37
N GLU A 83 -16.24 -0.08 14.56
CA GLU A 83 -17.34 0.85 14.81
C GLU A 83 -17.88 1.50 13.52
N SER A 84 -17.28 1.17 12.37
CA SER A 84 -17.52 1.80 11.06
C SER A 84 -17.38 3.33 11.03
N LYS A 85 -16.50 3.91 11.86
CA LYS A 85 -16.26 5.37 11.93
C LYS A 85 -15.11 5.86 11.06
N LEU A 86 -14.26 4.97 10.56
CA LEU A 86 -13.15 5.32 9.69
C LEU A 86 -12.80 4.14 8.78
N SER A 87 -12.69 4.41 7.48
CA SER A 87 -12.12 3.48 6.51
C SER A 87 -11.05 4.15 5.65
N PHE A 88 -10.04 3.37 5.30
CA PHE A 88 -9.03 3.65 4.30
C PHE A 88 -9.13 2.59 3.23
N ASP A 89 -9.43 2.98 1.99
CA ASP A 89 -9.59 2.08 0.86
C ASP A 89 -8.53 2.41 -0.20
N LEU A 90 -7.66 1.45 -0.50
CA LEU A 90 -6.67 1.57 -1.58
C LEU A 90 -7.02 0.56 -2.69
N SER A 91 -7.48 1.10 -3.81
CA SER A 91 -7.85 0.33 -5.02
C SER A 91 -6.76 0.43 -6.08
N PHE A 92 -6.56 -0.64 -6.83
CA PHE A 92 -5.55 -0.75 -7.88
C PHE A 92 -6.21 -0.87 -9.26
N SER A 93 -5.73 -0.15 -10.28
CA SER A 93 -6.26 -0.22 -11.65
C SER A 93 -5.99 -1.56 -12.34
N GLU A 94 -5.01 -2.32 -11.85
CA GLU A 94 -4.68 -3.68 -12.31
C GLU A 94 -4.49 -4.59 -11.09
N LYS A 95 -4.67 -5.91 -11.28
CA LYS A 95 -4.31 -6.89 -10.26
C LYS A 95 -2.81 -6.81 -9.98
N CYS A 96 -2.43 -6.82 -8.71
CA CYS A 96 -1.02 -6.77 -8.32
C CYS A 96 -0.71 -7.69 -7.14
N GLY A 97 0.57 -7.96 -6.93
CA GLY A 97 1.01 -8.56 -5.67
C GLY A 97 0.80 -7.57 -4.52
N LEU A 98 0.61 -8.05 -3.30
CA LEU A 98 0.44 -7.19 -2.14
C LEU A 98 1.21 -7.78 -0.96
N TRP A 99 2.05 -6.96 -0.33
CA TRP A 99 2.61 -7.24 0.98
C TRP A 99 2.07 -6.23 1.98
N VAL A 100 1.66 -6.72 3.15
CA VAL A 100 1.35 -5.91 4.31
C VAL A 100 2.11 -6.45 5.50
N PHE A 101 2.71 -5.58 6.31
CA PHE A 101 3.38 -5.98 7.55
C PHE A 101 3.49 -4.83 8.54
N PRO A 102 3.58 -5.11 9.85
CA PRO A 102 3.76 -4.08 10.86
C PRO A 102 5.19 -3.53 10.84
N LEU A 103 5.32 -2.20 10.85
CA LEU A 103 6.55 -1.50 11.20
C LEU A 103 6.62 -1.35 12.71
N LYS A 104 7.73 -1.80 13.30
CA LYS A 104 7.97 -1.74 14.74
C LYS A 104 9.33 -1.12 15.04
N THR A 105 9.41 -0.36 16.11
CA THR A 105 10.66 0.23 16.63
C THR A 105 11.03 -0.42 17.95
N VAL A 106 12.33 -0.57 18.20
CA VAL A 106 12.84 -0.99 19.51
C VAL A 106 13.17 0.26 20.31
N SER A 107 12.63 0.37 21.51
CA SER A 107 12.98 1.43 22.46
C SER A 107 13.43 0.81 23.78
N GLN A 108 14.37 1.49 24.45
CA GLN A 108 14.81 1.11 25.79
C GLN A 108 14.06 1.95 26.81
N SER A 109 13.30 1.30 27.69
CA SER A 109 12.80 1.93 28.92
C SER A 109 13.77 1.65 30.07
N GLU A 110 13.55 2.28 31.23
CA GLU A 110 14.40 2.07 32.43
C GLU A 110 14.47 0.61 32.88
N LYS A 111 13.52 -0.24 32.46
CA LYS A 111 13.35 -1.61 32.95
C LYS A 111 13.48 -2.70 31.88
N ALA A 112 13.27 -2.38 30.59
CA ALA A 112 13.32 -3.38 29.52
C ALA A 112 13.47 -2.75 28.12
N TYR A 113 13.77 -3.60 27.14
CA TYR A 113 13.53 -3.28 25.73
C TYR A 113 12.07 -3.56 25.37
N GLU A 114 11.45 -2.62 24.66
CA GLU A 114 10.07 -2.70 24.20
C GLU A 114 10.03 -2.61 22.67
N LEU A 115 9.16 -3.41 22.05
CA LEU A 115 8.93 -3.41 20.62
C LEU A 115 7.59 -2.73 20.32
N ASN A 116 7.66 -1.47 19.88
CA ASN A 116 6.51 -0.60 19.71
C ASN A 116 6.03 -0.57 18.26
N TYR A 117 4.75 -0.87 18.03
CA TYR A 117 4.11 -0.72 16.74
C TYR A 117 4.02 0.77 16.36
N GLN A 118 4.38 1.10 15.12
CA GLN A 118 4.34 2.48 14.60
C GLN A 118 3.31 2.64 13.47
N SER A 119 3.29 1.70 12.54
CA SER A 119 2.42 1.71 11.37
C SER A 119 2.29 0.32 10.77
N SER A 120 1.36 0.18 9.84
CA SER A 120 1.29 -0.95 8.91
C SER A 120 1.81 -0.47 7.57
N VAL A 121 2.80 -1.18 7.06
CA VAL A 121 3.33 -0.98 5.71
C VAL A 121 2.41 -1.72 4.74
N ILE A 122 1.94 -1.05 3.70
CA ILE A 122 1.19 -1.60 2.58
C ILE A 122 2.03 -1.38 1.32
N LEU A 123 2.42 -2.48 0.67
CA LEU A 123 3.29 -2.51 -0.51
C LEU A 123 2.61 -3.26 -1.66
N PRO A 124 1.85 -2.58 -2.53
CA PRO A 124 1.43 -3.12 -3.82
C PRO A 124 2.67 -3.38 -4.67
N ARG A 125 2.75 -4.55 -5.31
CA ARG A 125 3.90 -5.02 -6.10
C ARG A 125 3.48 -5.17 -7.56
N ILE A 126 3.96 -4.27 -8.40
CA ILE A 126 3.69 -4.23 -9.83
C ILE A 126 4.90 -4.83 -10.56
N ALA A 127 4.69 -5.92 -11.28
CA ALA A 127 5.70 -6.46 -12.18
C ALA A 127 5.92 -5.48 -13.34
N LEU A 128 7.20 -5.20 -13.62
CA LEU A 128 7.67 -4.41 -14.75
C LEU A 128 8.42 -5.34 -15.69
N GLU A 129 7.87 -5.52 -16.88
CA GLU A 129 8.50 -6.19 -18.00
C GLU A 129 8.47 -5.17 -19.15
N LEU A 130 9.55 -4.40 -19.29
CA LEU A 130 9.60 -3.25 -20.20
C LEU A 130 10.76 -3.40 -21.18
N ASN A 131 10.45 -3.49 -22.47
CA ASN A 131 11.43 -3.38 -23.54
C ASN A 131 11.98 -1.94 -23.64
N PRO A 132 13.09 -1.70 -24.37
CA PRO A 132 13.59 -0.35 -24.59
C PRO A 132 12.50 0.60 -25.09
N SER A 133 12.42 1.80 -24.50
CA SER A 133 11.39 2.82 -24.76
C SER A 133 9.95 2.46 -24.36
N GLU A 134 9.69 1.26 -23.84
CA GLU A 134 8.36 0.85 -23.38
C GLU A 134 7.97 1.58 -22.09
N LYS A 135 6.66 1.79 -21.92
CA LYS A 135 6.07 2.39 -20.72
C LYS A 135 4.97 1.52 -20.14
N LYS A 136 4.86 1.53 -18.81
CA LYS A 136 3.72 0.98 -18.06
C LYS A 136 3.03 2.11 -17.30
N GLU A 137 1.70 2.16 -17.45
CA GLU A 137 0.82 3.11 -16.78
C GLU A 137 -0.17 2.39 -15.89
N PHE A 138 -0.30 2.83 -14.65
CA PHE A 138 -1.28 2.31 -13.71
C PHE A 138 -1.67 3.39 -12.71
N THR A 139 -2.79 3.18 -12.05
CA THR A 139 -3.41 4.17 -11.16
C THR A 139 -3.90 3.52 -9.90
N PHE A 140 -3.63 4.16 -8.77
CA PHE A 140 -4.20 3.79 -7.48
C PHE A 140 -5.21 4.84 -7.05
N VAL A 141 -6.31 4.39 -6.44
CA VAL A 141 -7.32 5.27 -5.86
C VAL A 141 -7.33 5.05 -4.37
N LEU A 142 -6.99 6.10 -3.64
CA LEU A 142 -7.12 6.15 -2.19
C LEU A 142 -8.43 6.84 -1.83
N LYS A 143 -9.29 6.20 -1.03
CA LYS A 143 -10.49 6.82 -0.44
C LYS A 143 -10.44 6.73 1.08
N ILE A 144 -10.93 7.79 1.72
CA ILE A 144 -11.09 7.86 3.17
C ILE A 144 -12.57 8.11 3.45
N SER A 145 -13.18 7.32 4.32
CA SER A 145 -14.57 7.53 4.76
C SER A 145 -14.59 7.67 6.27
N ALA A 146 -15.35 8.63 6.80
CA ALA A 146 -15.55 8.85 8.23
C ALA A 146 -16.99 9.28 8.51
#